data_AF-A0A2J6HKE7-F1
#
_entry.id   AF-A0A2J6HKE7-F1
#
_cell.length_a   1.000
_cell.length_b   1.000
_cell.length_c   1.000
_cell.angle_alpha   90.00
_cell.angle_beta   90.00
_cell.angle_gamma   90.00
#
_symmetry.space_group_name_H-M   'P 1'
#
loop_
_entity.id
_entity.type
_entity.pdbx_description
1 polymer ?
#
loop_
_entity_poly.entity_id
_entity_poly.type
_entity_poly.pdbx_seq_one_letter_code
_entity_poly.pdbx_strand_id
1 'polypeptide(L)'
;MILRILLFLAINFAAIGLGGLFTSKGVPSDWYVNLMKAPWTPPGWVFGAAWTTIMICLAFYMPYALEKTESRNVLIIVFAIQWILNVAWSPVFF
;
A
#
# COMPACT_ATOMS: atom_id res chain seq x y z
N MET A 1 -15.92 10.12 -12.53
CA MET A 1 -14.97 10.43 -11.44
C MET A 1 -15.17 9.55 -10.20
N ILE A 2 -16.29 9.68 -9.46
CA ILE A 2 -16.52 8.98 -8.17
C ILE A 2 -16.36 7.45 -8.26
N LEU A 3 -16.97 6.79 -9.26
CA LEU A 3 -16.85 5.33 -9.43
C LEU A 3 -15.40 4.86 -9.58
N ARG A 4 -14.56 5.64 -10.28
CA ARG A 4 -13.14 5.31 -10.43
C ARG A 4 -12.38 5.46 -9.11
N ILE A 5 -12.70 6.48 -8.31
CA ILE A 5 -12.12 6.64 -6.97
C ILE A 5 -12.47 5.44 -6.09
N LEU A 6 -13.75 5.03 -6.08
CA LEU A 6 -14.20 3.85 -5.32
C LEU A 6 -13.48 2.58 -5.79
N LEU A 7 -13.28 2.41 -7.10
CA LEU A 7 -12.52 1.30 -7.66
C LEU A 7 -11.07 1.30 -7.16
N PHE A 8 -10.36 2.43 -7.24
CA PHE A 8 -8.97 2.50 -6.76
C PHE A 8 -8.87 2.39 -5.24
N LEU A 9 -9.86 2.87 -4.47
CA LEU A 9 -9.94 2.59 -3.04
C LEU A 9 -10.03 1.09 -2.79
N ALA A 10 -10.95 0.39 -3.45
CA ALA A 10 -11.09 -1.05 -3.30
C ALA A 10 -9.79 -1.80 -3.64
N ILE A 11 -9.14 -1.45 -4.75
CA ILE A 11 -7.86 -2.05 -5.17
C ILE A 11 -6.76 -1.77 -4.15
N ASN A 12 -6.59 -0.52 -3.71
CA ASN A 12 -5.53 -0.12 -2.79
C ASN A 12 -5.71 -0.75 -1.40
N PHE A 13 -6.93 -0.79 -0.87
CA PHE A 13 -7.21 -1.42 0.42
C PHE A 13 -7.17 -2.95 0.34
N ALA A 14 -7.43 -3.55 -0.83
CA ALA A 14 -7.15 -4.97 -1.03
C ALA A 14 -5.66 -5.29 -0.89
N ALA A 15 -4.76 -4.42 -1.34
CA ALA A 15 -3.32 -4.60 -1.12
C ALA A 15 -2.95 -4.57 0.37
N ILE A 16 -3.47 -3.60 1.13
CA ILE A 16 -3.29 -3.54 2.59
C ILE A 16 -3.82 -4.82 3.25
N GLY A 17 -5.03 -5.27 2.86
CA GLY A 17 -5.64 -6.48 3.41
C GLY A 17 -4.80 -7.73 3.16
N LEU A 18 -4.30 -7.91 1.93
CA LEU A 18 -3.43 -9.04 1.56
C LEU A 18 -2.09 -8.98 2.29
N GLY A 19 -1.45 -7.80 2.35
CA GLY A 19 -0.22 -7.61 3.12
C GLY A 19 -0.42 -7.87 4.61
N GLY A 20 -1.59 -7.50 5.14
CA GLY A 20 -2.01 -7.70 6.52
C GLY A 20 -2.01 -9.16 6.98
N LEU A 21 -2.24 -10.11 6.07
CA LEU A 21 -2.19 -11.54 6.38
C LEU A 21 -0.79 -11.99 6.85
N PHE A 22 0.26 -11.38 6.30
CA PHE A 22 1.65 -11.67 6.67
C PHE A 22 2.08 -10.83 7.87
N THR A 23 1.76 -9.52 7.87
CA THR A 23 2.15 -8.63 8.98
C THR A 23 1.47 -8.99 10.30
N SER A 24 0.24 -9.54 10.27
CA SER A 24 -0.48 -9.95 11.49
C SER A 24 0.22 -11.08 12.26
N LYS A 25 0.99 -11.93 11.57
CA LYS A 25 1.81 -12.97 12.19
C LYS A 25 3.26 -12.53 12.38
N GLY A 26 3.79 -11.75 11.44
CA GLY A 26 5.18 -11.29 11.44
C GLY A 26 5.48 -10.22 12.49
N VAL A 27 4.62 -9.22 12.64
CA VAL A 27 4.84 -8.11 13.59
C VAL A 27 4.88 -8.55 15.06
N PRO A 28 3.97 -9.44 15.55
CA PRO A 28 4.06 -9.93 16.93
C PRO A 28 5.06 -11.08 17.11
N SER A 29 5.77 -11.52 16.06
CA SER A 29 6.74 -12.61 16.16
C SER A 29 7.95 -12.22 17.02
N ASP A 30 8.56 -13.21 17.69
CA ASP A 30 9.76 -13.01 18.49
C ASP A 30 10.90 -12.39 17.68
N TRP A 31 11.03 -12.75 16.40
CA TRP A 31 12.02 -12.17 15.51
C TRP A 31 11.85 -10.65 15.36
N TYR A 32 10.64 -10.18 15.01
CA TYR A 32 10.40 -8.76 14.75
C TYR A 32 10.41 -7.94 16.04
N VAL A 33 9.92 -8.50 17.15
CA VAL A 33 9.91 -7.83 18.45
C VAL A 33 11.34 -7.58 18.94
N ASN A 34 12.22 -8.60 18.85
CA ASN A 34 13.61 -8.53 19.30
C ASN A 34 14.57 -7.89 18.29
N LEU A 35 14.09 -7.49 17.11
CA LEU A 35 14.89 -6.79 16.13
C LEU A 35 15.43 -5.47 16.71
N MET A 36 16.73 -5.22 16.54
CA MET A 36 17.33 -3.93 16.87
C MET A 36 16.86 -2.87 15.88
N LYS A 37 15.74 -2.23 16.20
CA LYS A 37 15.13 -1.12 15.44
C LYS A 37 15.85 0.19 15.77
N ALA A 38 15.92 1.09 14.79
CA ALA A 38 16.47 2.41 15.01
C ALA A 38 15.62 3.21 16.03
N PRO A 39 16.21 4.13 16.82
CA PRO A 39 15.47 4.86 17.84
C PRO A 39 14.38 5.80 17.27
N TRP A 40 14.43 6.10 15.96
CA TRP A 40 13.42 6.88 15.24
C TRP A 40 12.41 6.02 14.48
N THR A 41 12.41 4.69 14.66
CA THR A 41 11.36 3.83 14.08
C THR A 41 10.02 4.19 14.72
N PRO A 42 9.01 4.58 13.93
CA PRO A 42 7.77 5.07 14.49
C PRO A 42 6.97 3.91 15.14
N PRO A 43 6.08 4.22 16.09
CA PRO A 43 5.18 3.22 16.68
C PRO A 43 4.33 2.50 15.62
N GLY A 44 3.93 1.26 15.89
CA GLY A 44 3.20 0.42 14.94
C GLY A 44 1.92 1.04 14.37
N TRP A 45 1.18 1.83 15.18
CA TRP A 45 -0.03 2.50 14.70
C TRP A 45 0.25 3.58 13.64
N VAL A 46 1.43 4.22 13.69
CA VAL A 46 1.83 5.26 12.72
C VAL A 46 2.02 4.65 11.34
N PHE A 47 2.51 3.41 11.26
CA PHE A 47 2.58 2.68 9.98
C PHE A 47 1.18 2.49 9.38
N GLY A 48 0.20 2.09 10.19
CA GLY A 48 -1.19 1.94 9.74
C GLY A 48 -1.80 3.25 9.26
N ALA A 49 -1.57 4.35 9.98
CA ALA A 49 -2.01 5.69 9.60
C ALA A 49 -1.36 6.13 8.27
N ALA A 50 -0.04 6.02 8.15
CA ALA A 50 0.70 6.42 6.95
C ALA A 50 0.23 5.67 5.71
N TRP A 51 0.11 4.34 5.79
CA TRP A 51 -0.36 3.52 4.66
C TRP A 51 -1.80 3.86 4.28
N THR A 52 -2.68 4.05 5.26
CA THR A 52 -4.06 4.46 5.00
C THR A 52 -4.12 5.80 4.25
N THR A 53 -3.36 6.80 4.70
CA THR A 53 -3.28 8.10 4.03
C THR A 53 -2.77 7.96 2.60
N ILE A 54 -1.70 7.21 2.37
CA ILE A 54 -1.12 7.01 1.03
C ILE A 54 -2.15 6.34 0.10
N MET A 55 -2.85 5.30 0.56
CA MET A 55 -3.84 4.58 -0.25
C MET A 55 -5.04 5.44 -0.63
N ILE A 56 -5.49 6.30 0.28
CA ILE A 56 -6.54 7.29 0.00
C ILE A 56 -6.04 8.29 -1.04
N CYS A 57 -4.88 8.92 -0.82
CA CYS A 57 -4.31 9.89 -1.76
C CYS A 57 -4.12 9.29 -3.15
N LEU A 58 -3.61 8.06 -3.25
CA LEU A 58 -3.40 7.36 -4.51
C LEU A 58 -4.74 7.06 -5.22
N ALA A 59 -5.79 6.73 -4.48
CA ALA A 59 -7.11 6.48 -5.06
C ALA A 59 -7.78 7.74 -5.63
N PHE A 60 -7.52 8.92 -5.07
CA PHE A 60 -7.93 10.20 -5.64
C PHE A 60 -7.04 10.62 -6.82
N TYR A 61 -5.74 10.37 -6.74
CA TYR A 61 -4.78 10.73 -7.77
C TYR A 61 -4.99 9.96 -9.08
N MET A 62 -5.22 8.65 -9.01
CA MET A 62 -5.25 7.79 -10.21
C MET A 62 -6.33 8.20 -11.24
N PRO A 63 -7.59 8.46 -10.85
CA PRO A 63 -8.61 8.96 -11.78
C PRO A 63 -8.23 10.30 -12.43
N TYR A 64 -7.67 11.22 -11.65
CA TYR A 64 -7.18 12.51 -12.15
C TYR A 64 -6.03 12.32 -13.16
N ALA A 65 -5.04 11.50 -12.83
CA ALA A 65 -3.90 11.22 -13.68
C ALA A 65 -4.31 10.55 -14.99
N LEU A 66 -5.27 9.61 -14.95
CA LEU A 66 -5.83 8.95 -16.14
C LEU A 66 -6.53 9.92 -17.09
N GLU A 67 -7.10 11.02 -16.59
CA GLU A 67 -7.75 12.03 -17.42
C GLU A 67 -6.73 13.01 -18.05
N LYS A 68 -5.60 13.25 -17.38
CA LYS A 68 -4.58 14.21 -17.82
C LYS A 68 -3.46 13.61 -18.68
N THR A 69 -3.27 12.30 -18.64
CA THR A 69 -2.24 11.63 -19.43
C THR A 69 -2.76 11.16 -20.80
N GLU A 70 -1.94 11.36 -21.84
CA GLU A 70 -2.16 10.73 -23.14
C GLU A 70 -1.74 9.24 -23.12
N SER A 71 -0.75 8.91 -22.28
CA SER A 71 -0.19 7.56 -22.14
C SER A 71 -0.89 6.72 -21.07
N ARG A 72 -2.20 6.53 -21.20
CA ARG A 72 -3.03 5.83 -20.19
C ARG A 72 -2.56 4.41 -19.90
N ASN A 73 -2.20 3.65 -20.94
CA ASN A 73 -1.75 2.28 -20.79
C ASN A 73 -0.46 2.19 -19.97
N VAL A 74 0.48 3.10 -20.20
CA VAL A 74 1.73 3.17 -19.44
C VAL A 74 1.45 3.45 -17.98
N LEU A 75 0.57 4.42 -17.66
CA LEU A 75 0.20 4.73 -16.28
C LEU A 75 -0.44 3.52 -15.58
N ILE A 76 -1.33 2.78 -16.26
CA ILE A 76 -1.97 1.58 -15.70
C ILE A 76 -0.95 0.48 -15.46
N ILE A 77 0.00 0.25 -16.38
CA ILE A 77 1.06 -0.75 -16.21
C ILE A 77 1.95 -0.40 -15.02
N VAL A 78 2.38 0.86 -14.91
CA VAL A 78 3.20 1.33 -13.79
C VAL A 78 2.44 1.17 -12.47
N PHE A 79 1.16 1.52 -12.43
CA PHE A 79 0.31 1.31 -11.25
C PHE A 79 0.19 -0.18 -10.91
N ALA A 80 -0.02 -1.06 -11.89
CA ALA A 80 -0.13 -2.50 -11.66
C ALA A 80 1.17 -3.09 -11.10
N ILE A 81 2.33 -2.70 -11.66
CA ILE A 81 3.64 -3.10 -11.15
C ILE A 81 3.82 -2.58 -9.71
N GLN A 82 3.52 -1.31 -9.46
CA GLN A 82 3.58 -0.72 -8.13
C GLN A 82 2.71 -1.47 -7.12
N TRP A 83 1.48 -1.82 -7.50
CA TRP A 83 0.55 -2.56 -6.66
C TRP A 83 1.05 -3.98 -6.34
N ILE A 84 1.58 -4.70 -7.34
CA ILE A 84 2.18 -6.03 -7.14
C ILE A 84 3.36 -5.95 -6.17
N LEU A 85 4.27 -4.99 -6.38
CA LEU A 85 5.42 -4.79 -5.49
C LEU A 85 4.97 -4.42 -4.07
N ASN A 86 3.88 -3.64 -3.93
CA ASN A 86 3.32 -3.29 -2.63
C ASN A 86 2.83 -4.52 -1.87
N VAL A 87 2.06 -5.40 -2.53
CA VAL A 87 1.57 -6.64 -1.92
C VAL A 87 2.70 -7.61 -1.64
N ALA A 88 3.68 -7.71 -2.54
CA ALA A 88 4.83 -8.62 -2.42
C ALA A 88 5.80 -8.22 -1.31
N TRP A 89 5.81 -6.95 -0.87
CA TRP A 89 6.69 -6.50 0.20
C TRP A 89 6.46 -7.25 1.52
N SER A 90 5.20 -7.37 1.96
CA SER A 90 4.88 -8.01 3.24
C SER A 90 5.36 -9.47 3.36
N PRO A 91 5.09 -10.39 2.41
CA PRO A 91 5.59 -11.77 2.48
C PRO A 91 7.10 -11.91 2.25
N VAL A 92 7.75 -10.92 1.63
CA VAL A 92 9.20 -10.93 1.46
C VAL A 92 9.91 -10.47 2.74
N PHE A 93 9.30 -9.54 3.47
CA PHE A 93 9.89 -8.96 4.67
C PHE A 93 9.57 -9.73 5.96
N PHE A 94 8.34 -10.27 6.09
CA PHE A 94 7.85 -11.01 7.26
C PHE A 94 7.75 -12.51 6.97
#